data_AF-A0A120K5A2-F1
#
_entry.id   AF-A0A120K5A2-F1
#
_cell.length_a   1.000
_cell.length_b   1.000
_cell.length_c   1.000
_cell.angle_alpha   90.00
_cell.angle_beta   90.00
_cell.angle_gamma   90.00
#
_symmetry.space_group_name_H-M   'P 1'
#
loop_
_entity.id
_entity.type
_entity.pdbx_description
1 polymer ?
#
loop_
_entity_poly.entity_id
_entity_poly.type
_entity_poly.pdbx_seq_one_letter_code
_entity_poly.pdbx_strand_id
1 'polypeptide(L)'
;MMIQGSIKAKVVELPPAVAECLRSSARLASLIEELCNDPKFGRRLTSAGAFTSLASFLCAIMRDEPLYKAARRLGISHERLYRIKRGLEADKLYQRVTVFVDLLSGPQNGR
;
A
#
# COMPACT_ATOMS: atom_id res chain seq x y z
N MET A 1 -5.28 -13.43 -7.41
CA MET A 1 -4.11 -13.44 -6.53
C MET A 1 -4.62 -13.37 -5.10
N MET A 2 -4.49 -14.46 -4.33
CA MET A 2 -4.87 -14.50 -2.91
C MET A 2 -3.65 -14.05 -2.10
N ILE A 3 -3.79 -12.97 -1.33
CA ILE A 3 -2.76 -12.50 -0.40
C ILE A 3 -3.15 -13.06 0.98
N GLN A 4 -2.38 -14.02 1.49
CA GLN A 4 -2.65 -14.69 2.77
C GLN A 4 -1.87 -14.03 3.91
N GLY A 5 -2.39 -12.91 4.42
CA GLY A 5 -2.11 -12.43 5.78
C GLY A 5 -3.31 -12.70 6.69
N SER A 6 -3.19 -12.47 8.01
CA SER A 6 -4.22 -12.74 9.05
C SER A 6 -5.62 -12.11 8.85
N ILE A 7 -5.88 -11.50 7.69
CA ILE A 7 -7.20 -11.16 7.17
C ILE A 7 -7.82 -12.44 6.60
N LYS A 8 -8.40 -13.29 7.48
CA LYS A 8 -9.29 -14.42 7.15
C LYS A 8 -9.99 -14.20 5.81
N ALA A 9 -9.58 -14.92 4.77
CA ALA A 9 -10.24 -15.16 3.47
C ALA A 9 -11.41 -14.22 3.11
N LYS A 10 -11.20 -12.90 3.15
CA LYS A 10 -12.14 -11.92 2.61
C LYS A 10 -11.65 -11.63 1.22
N VAL A 11 -12.49 -11.92 0.22
CA VAL A 11 -12.26 -11.43 -1.14
C VAL A 11 -12.22 -9.91 -1.03
N VAL A 12 -11.03 -9.33 -1.18
CA VAL A 12 -10.86 -7.88 -1.19
C VAL A 12 -10.95 -7.42 -2.63
N GLU A 13 -12.00 -6.67 -2.95
CA GLU A 13 -12.12 -6.00 -4.24
C GLU A 13 -11.14 -4.82 -4.27
N LEU A 14 -10.09 -4.96 -5.07
CA LEU A 14 -9.12 -3.91 -5.32
C LEU A 14 -9.51 -3.13 -6.58
N PRO A 15 -9.29 -1.81 -6.63
CA PRO A 15 -9.37 -1.06 -7.87
C PRO A 15 -8.49 -1.72 -8.95
N PRO A 16 -8.93 -1.83 -10.22
CA PRO A 16 -8.17 -2.54 -11.25
C PRO A 16 -6.71 -2.10 -11.38
N ALA A 17 -6.44 -0.80 -11.29
CA ALA A 17 -5.09 -0.24 -11.34
C ALA A 17 -4.21 -0.65 -10.14
N VAL A 18 -4.82 -0.91 -8.97
CA VAL A 18 -4.10 -1.42 -7.79
C VAL A 18 -3.83 -2.90 -7.96
N ALA A 19 -4.80 -3.68 -8.43
CA ALA A 19 -4.62 -5.10 -8.70
C ALA A 19 -3.54 -5.34 -9.78
N GLU A 20 -3.47 -4.50 -10.79
CA GLU A 20 -2.40 -4.53 -11.80
C GLU A 20 -1.03 -4.20 -11.17
N CYS A 21 -0.93 -3.11 -10.43
CA CYS A 21 0.29 -2.71 -9.70
C CYS A 21 0.84 -3.84 -8.81
N LEU A 22 -0.02 -4.55 -8.06
CA LEU A 22 0.41 -5.69 -7.24
C LEU A 22 0.84 -6.90 -8.06
N ARG A 23 0.17 -7.18 -9.18
CA ARG A 23 0.57 -8.27 -10.09
C ARG A 23 1.91 -8.01 -10.75
N SER A 24 2.22 -6.75 -11.03
CA SER A 24 3.49 -6.34 -11.66
C SER A 24 4.69 -6.39 -10.70
N SER A 25 4.48 -6.52 -9.38
CA SER A 25 5.57 -6.54 -8.41
C SER A 25 5.30 -7.50 -7.25
N ALA A 26 5.86 -8.71 -7.33
CA ALA A 26 5.80 -9.70 -6.25
C ALA A 26 6.39 -9.16 -4.93
N ARG A 27 7.45 -8.34 -5.01
CA ARG A 27 8.06 -7.72 -3.84
C ARG A 27 7.14 -6.71 -3.15
N LEU A 28 6.34 -5.98 -3.93
CA LEU A 28 5.33 -5.08 -3.37
C LEU A 28 4.23 -5.86 -2.64
N ALA A 29 3.82 -7.00 -3.19
CA ALA A 29 2.88 -7.89 -2.53
C ALA A 29 3.46 -8.46 -1.21
N SER A 30 4.73 -8.86 -1.20
CA SER A 30 5.42 -9.30 0.03
C SER A 30 5.50 -8.19 1.07
N LEU A 31 5.78 -6.94 0.68
CA LEU A 31 5.76 -5.80 1.61
C LEU A 31 4.38 -5.61 2.27
N ILE A 32 3.30 -5.79 1.50
CA ILE A 32 1.95 -5.73 2.05
C ILE A 32 1.73 -6.82 3.10
N GLU A 33 2.17 -8.05 2.83
CA GLU A 33 2.09 -9.16 3.78
C GLU A 33 2.91 -8.87 5.04
N GLU A 34 4.13 -8.35 4.91
CA GLU A 34 4.95 -7.91 6.05
C GLU A 34 4.23 -6.86 6.90
N LEU A 35 3.65 -5.83 6.28
CA LEU A 35 2.92 -4.78 6.98
C LEU A 35 1.63 -5.29 7.62
N CYS A 36 0.96 -6.27 7.00
CA CYS A 36 -0.21 -6.93 7.59
C CYS A 36 0.16 -7.76 8.83
N ASN A 37 1.35 -8.37 8.84
CA ASN A 37 1.85 -9.18 9.94
C ASN A 37 2.62 -8.38 10.99
N ASP A 38 2.90 -7.10 10.75
CA ASP A 38 3.51 -6.23 11.76
C ASP A 38 2.61 -6.14 13.02
N PRO A 39 3.14 -6.42 14.22
CA PRO A 39 2.32 -6.56 15.42
C PRO A 39 1.65 -5.26 15.86
N LYS A 40 2.14 -4.09 15.42
CA LYS A 40 1.57 -2.78 15.74
C LYS A 40 0.73 -2.26 14.58
N PHE A 41 1.31 -2.19 13.39
CA PHE A 41 0.67 -1.61 12.22
C PHE A 41 -0.44 -2.52 11.67
N GLY A 42 -0.24 -3.84 11.68
CA GLY A 42 -1.23 -4.82 11.24
C GLY A 42 -2.56 -4.73 11.99
N ARG A 43 -2.55 -4.29 13.25
CA ARG A 43 -3.78 -4.03 14.05
C ARG A 43 -4.65 -2.91 13.48
N ARG A 44 -4.10 -2.05 12.61
CA ARG A 44 -4.83 -0.99 11.89
C ARG A 44 -5.47 -1.51 10.60
N LEU A 45 -5.10 -2.71 10.14
CA LEU A 45 -5.49 -3.30 8.85
C LEU A 45 -6.56 -4.40 9.01
N THR A 46 -7.59 -4.13 9.82
CA THR A 46 -8.60 -5.13 10.21
C THR A 46 -9.76 -5.27 9.23
N SER A 47 -9.77 -4.50 8.14
CA SER A 47 -10.86 -4.52 7.15
C SER A 47 -10.32 -4.57 5.72
N ALA A 48 -11.14 -5.13 4.82
CA ALA A 48 -10.89 -5.09 3.37
C ALA A 48 -10.66 -3.65 2.88
N GLY A 49 -11.36 -2.69 3.48
CA GLY A 49 -11.18 -1.28 3.19
C GLY A 49 -9.83 -0.73 3.63
N ALA A 50 -9.31 -1.15 4.79
CA ALA A 50 -7.99 -0.73 5.26
C ALA A 50 -6.88 -1.35 4.39
N PHE A 51 -7.04 -2.62 4.02
CA PHE A 51 -6.16 -3.29 3.07
C PHE A 51 -6.13 -2.59 1.71
N THR A 52 -7.30 -2.29 1.14
CA THR A 52 -7.42 -1.55 -0.13
C THR A 52 -6.73 -0.19 -0.05
N SER A 53 -6.85 0.48 1.10
CA SER A 53 -6.19 1.78 1.33
C SER A 53 -4.67 1.63 1.39
N LEU A 54 -4.15 0.59 2.05
CA LEU A 54 -2.71 0.29 2.07
C LEU A 54 -2.17 -0.03 0.67
N ALA A 55 -2.82 -0.95 -0.04
CA ALA A 55 -2.40 -1.32 -1.40
C ALA A 55 -2.42 -0.10 -2.34
N SER A 56 -3.47 0.72 -2.26
CA SER A 56 -3.58 1.96 -3.04
C SER A 56 -2.49 2.97 -2.68
N PHE A 57 -2.18 3.11 -1.40
CA PHE A 57 -1.12 3.99 -0.90
C PHE A 57 0.25 3.57 -1.44
N LEU A 58 0.59 2.29 -1.36
CA LEU A 58 1.87 1.78 -1.86
C LEU A 58 2.00 1.92 -3.38
N CYS A 59 0.92 1.68 -4.13
CA CYS A 59 0.90 1.93 -5.58
C CYS A 59 1.00 3.42 -5.94
N ALA A 60 0.55 4.33 -5.08
CA ALA A 60 0.75 5.76 -5.27
C ALA A 60 2.22 6.14 -5.11
N ILE A 61 2.89 5.65 -4.06
CA ILE A 61 4.32 5.88 -3.83
C ILE A 61 5.14 5.29 -4.99
N MET A 62 4.86 4.06 -5.41
CA MET A 62 5.59 3.40 -6.50
C MET A 62 5.48 4.15 -7.83
N ARG A 63 4.45 4.98 -8.01
CA ARG A 63 4.24 5.80 -9.20
C ARG A 63 4.69 7.25 -9.03
N ASP A 64 5.33 7.57 -7.89
CA ASP A 64 5.67 8.92 -7.48
C ASP A 64 4.47 9.89 -7.60
N GLU A 65 3.27 9.40 -7.26
CA GLU A 65 2.02 10.12 -7.43
C GLU A 65 1.59 10.74 -6.08
N PRO A 66 1.33 12.07 -6.03
CA PRO A 66 0.77 12.69 -4.84
C PRO A 66 -0.54 12.02 -4.41
N LEU A 67 -0.71 11.78 -3.10
CA LEU A 67 -1.84 11.00 -2.58
C LEU A 67 -3.21 11.53 -2.99
N TYR A 68 -3.39 12.86 -3.09
CA TYR A 68 -4.66 13.44 -3.54
C TYR A 68 -4.98 13.11 -5.01
N LYS A 69 -3.95 13.04 -5.88
CA LYS A 69 -4.12 12.65 -7.29
C LYS A 69 -4.43 11.16 -7.40
N ALA A 70 -3.66 10.33 -6.68
CA ALA A 70 -3.88 8.89 -6.64
C ALA A 70 -5.28 8.55 -6.12
N ALA A 71 -5.72 9.22 -5.04
CA ALA A 71 -7.05 9.04 -4.47
C ALA A 71 -8.15 9.32 -5.50
N ARG A 72 -8.06 10.45 -6.22
CA ARG A 72 -9.02 10.82 -7.27
C ARG A 72 -9.03 9.80 -8.40
N ARG A 73 -7.85 9.37 -8.87
CA ARG A 73 -7.71 8.38 -9.95
C ARG A 73 -8.25 7.00 -9.57
N LEU A 74 -8.08 6.60 -8.30
CA LEU A 74 -8.48 5.29 -7.78
C LEU A 74 -9.92 5.27 -7.22
N GLY A 75 -10.62 6.40 -7.22
CA GLY A 75 -11.99 6.51 -6.69
C GLY A 75 -12.08 6.27 -5.18
N ILE A 76 -11.01 6.59 -4.43
CA ILE A 76 -10.95 6.40 -2.98
C ILE A 76 -10.79 7.75 -2.27
N SER A 77 -11.22 7.84 -1.03
CA SER A 77 -11.02 9.07 -0.24
C SER A 77 -9.54 9.28 0.08
N HIS A 78 -9.03 10.51 -0.17
CA HIS A 78 -7.66 10.88 0.19
C HIS A 78 -7.38 10.71 1.68
N GLU A 79 -8.38 10.86 2.54
CA GLU A 79 -8.22 10.74 3.99
C GLU A 79 -7.81 9.32 4.36
N ARG A 80 -8.26 8.32 3.59
CA ARG A 80 -7.87 6.93 3.80
C ARG A 80 -6.39 6.73 3.52
N LEU A 81 -5.86 7.33 2.45
CA LEU A 81 -4.43 7.28 2.14
C LEU A 81 -3.60 8.03 3.18
N TYR A 82 -4.04 9.21 3.63
CA TYR A 82 -3.36 9.97 4.68
C TYR A 82 -3.43 9.27 6.05
N ARG A 83 -4.47 8.49 6.35
CA ARG A 83 -4.51 7.64 7.55
C ARG A 83 -3.47 6.53 7.50
N ILE A 84 -3.26 5.91 6.34
CA ILE A 84 -2.18 4.91 6.16
C ILE A 84 -0.82 5.57 6.37
N LYS A 85 -0.57 6.71 5.71
CA LYS A 85 0.67 7.49 5.88
C LYS A 85 0.96 7.78 7.35
N ARG A 86 -0.01 8.37 8.06
CA ARG A 86 0.11 8.70 9.48
C ARG A 86 0.33 7.47 10.36
N GLY A 87 -0.31 6.35 10.03
CA GLY A 87 -0.09 5.08 10.74
C GLY A 87 1.35 4.58 10.60
N LEU A 88 1.88 4.61 9.37
CA LEU A 88 3.27 4.23 9.11
C LEU A 88 4.26 5.19 9.78
N GLU A 89 3.96 6.49 9.82
CA GLU A 89 4.79 7.49 10.51
C GLU A 89 4.81 7.26 12.02
N ALA A 90 3.64 7.08 12.63
CA ALA A 90 3.49 6.80 14.05
C ALA A 90 4.24 5.53 14.48
N ASP A 91 4.25 4.52 13.60
CA ASP A 91 4.89 3.23 13.86
C ASP A 91 6.35 3.19 13.35
N LYS A 92 6.91 4.34 12.89
CA LYS A 92 8.28 4.49 12.34
C LYS A 92 8.60 3.59 11.14
N LEU A 93 7.58 3.15 10.42
CA LEU A 93 7.69 2.30 9.23
C LEU A 93 7.77 3.10 7.93
N TYR A 94 7.32 4.36 7.93
CA TYR A 94 7.17 5.16 6.70
C TYR A 94 8.45 5.23 5.86
N GLN A 95 9.58 5.61 6.47
CA GLN A 95 10.88 5.70 5.79
C GLN A 95 11.32 4.36 5.20
N ARG A 96 11.16 3.26 5.95
CA ARG A 96 11.50 1.92 5.46
C ARG A 96 10.65 1.54 4.25
N VAL A 97 9.35 1.83 4.32
CA VAL A 97 8.39 1.56 3.24
C VAL A 97 8.73 2.37 1.99
N THR A 98 8.97 3.67 2.11
CA THR A 98 9.28 4.52 0.96
C THR A 98 10.57 4.10 0.28
N VAL A 99 11.65 3.88 1.07
CA VAL A 99 12.93 3.40 0.51
C VAL A 99 12.77 2.06 -0.19
N PHE A 100 12.03 1.13 0.40
CA PHE A 100 11.78 -0.17 -0.23
C PHE A 100 11.05 0.00 -1.57
N VAL A 101 10.00 0.81 -1.60
CA VAL A 101 9.21 1.05 -2.82
C VAL A 101 10.02 1.79 -3.89
N ASP A 102 10.87 2.75 -3.49
CA ASP A 102 11.78 3.44 -4.42
C ASP A 102 12.76 2.47 -5.07
N LEU A 103 13.31 1.53 -4.28
CA LEU A 103 14.19 0.48 -4.82
C LEU A 103 13.47 -0.48 -5.78
N LEU A 104 12.15 -0.64 -5.64
CA LEU A 104 11.35 -1.43 -6.59
C LEU A 104 11.08 -0.69 -7.90
N SER A 105 11.04 0.63 -7.84
CA SER A 105 10.72 1.48 -8.99
C SER A 105 11.91 1.64 -9.95
N GLY A 106 13.07 1.05 -9.60
CA GLY A 106 14.34 1.21 -10.31
C GLY A 106 14.94 2.60 -10.10
N PRO A 107 16.18 2.87 -10.54
CA PRO A 107 16.71 4.22 -10.55
C PRO A 107 15.78 5.08 -11.40
N GLN A 108 15.01 5.97 -10.77
CA GLN A 108 14.50 7.14 -11.46
C GLN A 108 15.75 7.89 -11.92
N ASN A 109 16.03 7.82 -13.22
CA ASN A 109 17.10 8.59 -13.85
C ASN A 109 17.04 10.01 -13.31
N GLY A 110 18.16 10.46 -12.77
CA GLY A 110 18.30 11.77 -12.13
C GLY A 110 17.61 12.87 -12.93
N ARG A 111 16.87 13.70 -12.21
CA ARG A 111 16.54 15.06 -12.61
C ARG A 111 16.76 15.97 -11.42
#